data_AF-A0A377V4S4-F1
#
_entry.id   AF-A0A377V4S4-F1
#
_cell.length_a   1.000
_cell.length_b   1.000
_cell.length_c   1.000
_cell.angle_alpha   90.00
_cell.angle_beta   90.00
_cell.angle_gamma   90.00
#
_symmetry.space_group_name_H-M   'P 1'
#
loop_
_entity.id
_entity.type
_entity.pdbx_description
1 polymer ?
#
loop_
_entity_poly.entity_id
_entity_poly.type
_entity_poly.pdbx_seq_one_letter_code
_entity_poly.pdbx_strand_id
1 'polypeptide(L)'
;MSLMIKNAHAILSGLPGEAARLAGPDIRIRDGKIAAIGSLTPLPEERQIDARDCVIYPAWVNTHHHLFQSLLKGEPQGLNQSLTAWLSATPYRFRAAFDEHTFRLAVRIGLVELLRSGCASVADHNYLYWPDMPFDTSEIVFSEGEALGMRIVLCRGGATQGRAVEKDLPVALRPETFDGYMADVERLVSRYHDPRPESLRRVVMAPTTVLHSAPGGPAAGDGEAGPPAGDPVAQPFIGNRRLSRRRAAEIRHDAGAVLRGARLAGK
;
A
#
# COMPACT_ATOMS: atom_id res chain seq x y z
N MET A 1 -20.89 -11.10 -14.40
CA MET A 1 -21.92 -10.68 -13.42
C MET A 1 -22.07 -9.17 -13.48
N SER A 2 -23.31 -8.63 -13.56
CA SER A 2 -23.58 -7.18 -13.66
C SER A 2 -24.15 -6.64 -12.35
N LEU A 3 -23.68 -5.47 -11.93
CA LEU A 3 -24.12 -4.74 -10.74
C LEU A 3 -24.34 -3.27 -11.12
N MET A 4 -25.44 -2.68 -10.66
CA MET A 4 -25.69 -1.25 -10.75
C MET A 4 -25.80 -0.64 -9.34
N ILE A 5 -24.99 0.37 -9.06
CA ILE A 5 -25.15 1.26 -7.91
C ILE A 5 -25.96 2.45 -8.41
N LYS A 6 -27.11 2.75 -7.79
CA LYS A 6 -28.04 3.77 -8.28
C LYS A 6 -28.28 4.90 -7.28
N ASN A 7 -28.74 6.05 -7.77
CA ASN A 7 -29.18 7.20 -6.97
C ASN A 7 -28.11 7.83 -6.05
N ALA A 8 -26.82 7.73 -6.39
CA ALA A 8 -25.76 8.34 -5.58
C ALA A 8 -25.94 9.87 -5.49
N HIS A 9 -25.76 10.43 -4.29
CA HIS A 9 -25.85 11.89 -4.08
C HIS A 9 -24.69 12.62 -4.79
N ALA A 10 -23.49 12.03 -4.75
CA ALA A 10 -22.34 12.51 -5.48
C ALA A 10 -21.39 11.34 -5.82
N ILE A 11 -20.70 11.48 -6.95
CA ILE A 11 -19.69 10.52 -7.42
C ILE A 11 -18.40 11.29 -7.66
N LEU A 12 -17.35 10.91 -6.93
CA LEU A 12 -16.03 11.50 -7.03
C LEU A 12 -15.13 10.57 -7.85
N SER A 13 -14.31 11.14 -8.72
CA SER A 13 -13.43 10.39 -9.64
C SER A 13 -12.03 10.15 -9.08
N GLY A 14 -11.60 10.95 -8.10
CA GLY A 14 -10.21 11.01 -7.64
C GLY A 14 -9.28 11.85 -8.53
N LEU A 15 -9.80 12.48 -9.60
CA LEU A 15 -9.06 13.43 -10.43
C LEU A 15 -9.14 14.85 -9.84
N PRO A 16 -8.20 15.76 -10.16
CA PRO A 16 -8.26 17.15 -9.68
C PRO A 16 -9.21 18.03 -10.50
N GLY A 17 -9.61 19.16 -9.92
CA GLY A 17 -10.35 20.24 -10.60
C GLY A 17 -11.77 19.86 -11.01
N GLU A 18 -12.25 20.37 -12.15
CA GLU A 18 -13.60 20.09 -12.67
C GLU A 18 -13.86 18.60 -12.90
N ALA A 19 -12.81 17.81 -13.16
CA ALA A 19 -12.93 16.36 -13.34
C ALA A 19 -13.13 15.60 -12.02
N ALA A 20 -13.01 16.26 -10.85
CA ALA A 20 -13.10 15.63 -9.54
C ALA A 20 -14.48 15.03 -9.25
N ARG A 21 -15.54 15.61 -9.82
CA ARG A 21 -16.92 15.16 -9.67
C ARG A 21 -17.48 14.71 -11.01
N LEU A 22 -18.06 13.51 -11.04
CA LEU A 22 -18.68 12.95 -12.23
C LEU A 22 -20.19 13.25 -12.25
N ALA A 23 -20.75 13.38 -13.45
CA ALA A 23 -22.19 13.42 -13.64
C ALA A 23 -22.77 12.04 -13.31
N GLY A 24 -23.64 11.99 -12.30
CA GLY A 24 -24.29 10.77 -11.82
C GLY A 24 -25.72 10.61 -12.37
N PRO A 25 -26.59 9.85 -11.68
CA PRO A 25 -26.44 9.36 -10.30
C PRO A 25 -25.96 7.90 -10.17
N ASP A 26 -25.72 7.19 -11.27
CA ASP A 26 -25.54 5.74 -11.24
C ASP A 26 -24.17 5.28 -11.77
N ILE A 27 -23.74 4.09 -11.31
CA ILE A 27 -22.53 3.39 -11.76
C ILE A 27 -22.89 1.95 -12.10
N ARG A 28 -22.55 1.50 -13.31
CA ARG A 28 -22.62 0.09 -13.70
C ARG A 28 -21.25 -0.56 -13.62
N ILE A 29 -21.19 -1.72 -13.00
CA ILE A 29 -20.01 -2.57 -12.86
C ILE A 29 -20.28 -3.89 -13.57
N ARG A 30 -19.38 -4.31 -14.45
CA ARG A 30 -19.40 -5.62 -15.11
C ARG A 30 -18.06 -6.29 -14.93
N ASP A 31 -18.07 -7.52 -14.43
CA ASP A 31 -16.88 -8.36 -14.29
C ASP A 31 -15.73 -7.65 -13.57
N GLY A 32 -16.07 -6.97 -12.47
CA GLY A 32 -15.13 -6.23 -11.61
C GLY A 32 -14.72 -4.85 -12.14
N LYS A 33 -15.21 -4.42 -13.31
CA LYS A 33 -14.82 -3.16 -13.95
C LYS A 33 -15.99 -2.19 -14.05
N ILE A 34 -15.70 -0.90 -13.92
CA ILE A 34 -16.67 0.15 -14.20
C ILE A 34 -16.96 0.15 -15.71
N ALA A 35 -18.21 -0.09 -16.07
CA ALA A 35 -18.67 -0.17 -17.47
C ALA A 35 -19.36 1.12 -17.94
N ALA A 36 -20.05 1.84 -17.03
CA ALA A 36 -20.71 3.11 -17.34
C ALA A 36 -20.96 3.92 -16.05
N ILE A 37 -21.05 5.25 -16.19
CA ILE A 37 -21.42 6.20 -15.14
C ILE A 37 -22.40 7.21 -15.74
N GLY A 38 -23.46 7.59 -15.02
CA GLY A 38 -24.43 8.60 -15.44
C GLY A 38 -25.86 8.23 -15.04
N SER A 39 -26.86 8.73 -15.77
CA SER A 39 -28.26 8.29 -15.65
C SER A 39 -28.46 7.00 -16.43
N LEU A 40 -28.52 5.87 -15.73
CA LEU A 40 -28.56 4.55 -16.37
C LEU A 40 -29.93 3.89 -16.18
N THR A 41 -30.35 3.10 -17.18
CA THR A 41 -31.51 2.21 -17.03
C THR A 41 -31.03 0.84 -16.53
N PRO A 42 -31.63 0.27 -15.47
CA PRO A 42 -31.28 -1.09 -15.01
C PRO A 42 -31.49 -2.13 -16.11
N LEU A 43 -30.60 -3.12 -16.16
CA LEU A 43 -30.74 -4.25 -17.07
C LEU A 43 -31.58 -5.38 -16.44
N PRO A 44 -32.15 -6.29 -17.26
CA PRO A 44 -32.79 -7.50 -16.75
C PRO A 44 -31.83 -8.28 -15.85
N GLU A 45 -32.33 -8.70 -14.68
CA GLU A 45 -31.59 -9.49 -13.66
C GLU A 45 -30.27 -8.88 -13.16
N GLU A 46 -30.07 -7.58 -13.38
CA GLU A 46 -28.92 -6.85 -12.83
C GLU A 46 -29.10 -6.63 -11.33
N ARG A 47 -28.12 -7.04 -10.53
CA ARG A 47 -28.09 -6.74 -9.09
C ARG A 47 -28.07 -5.23 -8.92
N GLN A 48 -28.88 -4.70 -8.02
CA GLN A 48 -28.94 -3.26 -7.74
C GLN A 48 -28.59 -2.96 -6.27
N ILE A 49 -27.86 -1.87 -6.06
CA ILE A 49 -27.60 -1.26 -4.75
C ILE A 49 -28.12 0.17 -4.80
N ASP A 50 -29.03 0.53 -3.90
CA ASP A 50 -29.50 1.91 -3.77
C ASP A 50 -28.52 2.69 -2.89
N ALA A 51 -27.89 3.71 -3.46
CA ALA A 51 -26.90 4.58 -2.82
C ALA A 51 -27.48 5.99 -2.58
N ARG A 52 -28.81 6.10 -2.47
CA ARG A 52 -29.46 7.35 -2.05
C ARG A 52 -28.82 7.85 -0.76
N ASP A 53 -28.59 9.16 -0.71
CA ASP A 53 -27.94 9.87 0.40
C ASP A 53 -26.50 9.42 0.69
N CYS A 54 -25.90 8.58 -0.19
CA CYS A 54 -24.50 8.18 -0.11
C CYS A 54 -23.64 8.95 -1.10
N VAL A 55 -22.39 9.17 -0.72
CA VAL A 55 -21.35 9.71 -1.59
C VAL A 55 -20.40 8.59 -1.99
N ILE A 56 -20.09 8.48 -3.27
CA ILE A 56 -19.19 7.47 -3.81
C ILE A 56 -17.81 8.08 -4.07
N TYR A 57 -16.77 7.42 -3.55
CA TYR A 57 -15.37 7.70 -3.84
C TYR A 57 -14.71 6.46 -4.45
N PRO A 58 -13.61 6.62 -5.21
CA PRO A 58 -12.68 5.51 -5.44
C PRO A 58 -12.18 5.02 -4.07
N ALA A 59 -12.06 3.70 -3.91
CA ALA A 59 -11.52 3.14 -2.69
C ALA A 59 -10.09 3.65 -2.46
N TRP A 60 -9.70 3.85 -1.19
CA TRP A 60 -8.38 4.35 -0.86
C TRP A 60 -7.28 3.34 -1.19
N VAL A 61 -6.14 3.88 -1.62
CA VAL A 61 -4.89 3.14 -1.83
C VAL A 61 -3.92 3.56 -0.75
N ASN A 62 -3.65 2.67 0.20
CA ASN A 62 -2.61 2.87 1.20
C ASN A 62 -1.27 2.38 0.64
N THR A 63 -0.33 3.29 0.43
CA THR A 63 0.97 2.99 -0.18
C THR A 63 2.04 2.57 0.82
N HIS A 64 1.76 2.56 2.12
CA HIS A 64 2.72 2.12 3.15
C HIS A 64 2.01 1.68 4.43
N HIS A 65 2.30 0.47 4.90
CA HIS A 65 1.79 -0.05 6.16
C HIS A 65 2.79 -1.00 6.83
N HIS A 66 2.58 -1.29 8.12
CA HIS A 66 3.23 -2.39 8.83
C HIS A 66 2.17 -3.19 9.58
N LEU A 67 1.52 -4.14 8.91
CA LEU A 67 0.33 -4.82 9.40
C LEU A 67 0.56 -5.57 10.72
N PHE A 68 1.73 -6.17 10.93
CA PHE A 68 2.04 -6.87 12.19
C PHE A 68 2.03 -5.93 13.42
N GLN A 69 2.28 -4.63 13.23
CA GLN A 69 2.25 -3.65 14.31
C GLN A 69 0.84 -3.33 14.79
N SER A 70 -0.21 -3.88 14.16
CA SER A 70 -1.60 -3.68 14.58
C SER A 70 -1.87 -4.21 16.00
N LEU A 71 -1.09 -5.19 16.46
CA LEU A 71 -1.12 -5.68 17.86
C LEU A 71 -0.19 -4.91 18.81
N LEU A 72 0.59 -3.95 18.31
CA LEU A 72 1.55 -3.16 19.09
C LEU A 72 1.07 -1.73 19.37
N LYS A 73 -0.21 -1.44 19.09
CA LYS A 73 -0.80 -0.11 19.31
C LYS A 73 -0.82 0.22 20.80
N GLY A 74 -0.44 1.45 21.12
CA GLY A 74 -0.54 1.98 22.49
C GLY A 74 0.53 1.50 23.46
N GLU A 75 1.63 0.91 22.99
CA GLU A 75 2.76 0.50 23.84
C GLU A 75 3.33 1.68 24.65
N PRO A 76 3.20 1.68 26.00
CA PRO A 76 3.60 2.82 26.82
C PRO A 76 5.07 3.20 26.70
N GLN A 77 5.98 2.23 26.55
CA GLN A 77 7.41 2.51 26.41
C GLN A 77 7.76 3.19 25.09
N GLY A 78 6.91 3.04 24.07
CA GLY A 78 7.07 3.68 22.76
C GLY A 78 6.50 5.10 22.70
N LEU A 79 5.68 5.51 23.67
CA LEU A 79 5.06 6.83 23.64
C LEU A 79 6.10 7.95 23.82
N ASN A 80 5.96 9.04 23.05
CA ASN A 80 6.83 10.22 23.11
C ASN A 80 8.32 9.95 22.88
N GLN A 81 8.66 8.83 22.24
CA GLN A 81 10.04 8.48 21.88
C GLN A 81 10.43 9.02 20.50
N SER A 82 11.73 9.24 20.29
CA SER A 82 12.28 9.40 18.94
C SER A 82 12.18 8.09 18.15
N LEU A 83 12.27 8.14 16.81
CA LEU A 83 12.10 6.96 15.95
C LEU A 83 12.98 5.77 16.37
N THR A 84 14.27 5.99 16.61
CA THR A 84 15.22 4.93 16.99
C THR A 84 14.89 4.32 18.35
N ALA A 85 14.53 5.17 19.32
CA ALA A 85 14.12 4.71 20.64
C ALA A 85 12.79 3.95 20.58
N TRP A 86 11.83 4.42 19.77
CA TRP A 86 10.55 3.76 19.53
C TRP A 86 10.72 2.38 18.89
N LEU A 87 11.55 2.27 17.84
CA LEU A 87 11.84 0.99 17.16
C LEU A 87 12.35 -0.06 18.15
N SER A 88 13.27 0.35 19.02
CA SER A 88 13.83 -0.51 20.07
C SER A 88 12.76 -0.89 21.12
N ALA A 89 11.99 0.10 21.59
CA ALA A 89 11.01 -0.08 22.67
C ALA A 89 9.78 -0.89 22.25
N THR A 90 9.42 -0.84 20.96
CA THR A 90 8.17 -1.42 20.45
C THR A 90 8.45 -2.58 19.48
N PRO A 91 8.55 -2.39 18.14
CA PRO A 91 8.54 -3.53 17.22
C PRO A 91 9.72 -4.48 17.39
N TYR A 92 10.92 -4.01 17.76
CA TYR A 92 12.07 -4.91 17.95
C TYR A 92 11.96 -5.69 19.26
N ARG A 93 11.54 -5.05 20.36
CA ARG A 93 11.33 -5.74 21.64
C ARG A 93 10.31 -6.88 21.54
N PHE A 94 9.23 -6.68 20.79
CA PHE A 94 8.17 -7.67 20.66
C PHE A 94 8.34 -8.64 19.49
N ARG A 95 9.37 -8.48 18.66
CA ARG A 95 9.59 -9.31 17.46
C ARG A 95 9.57 -10.80 17.75
N ALA A 96 10.26 -11.24 18.81
CA ALA A 96 10.33 -12.64 19.20
C ALA A 96 9.05 -13.18 19.87
N ALA A 97 8.09 -12.32 20.19
CA ALA A 97 6.81 -12.71 20.78
C ALA A 97 5.76 -13.07 19.72
N PHE A 98 6.02 -12.79 18.44
CA PHE A 98 5.14 -13.19 17.36
C PHE A 98 5.34 -14.66 17.00
N ASP A 99 4.24 -15.39 17.05
CA ASP A 99 4.05 -16.70 16.43
C ASP A 99 3.10 -16.58 15.21
N GLU A 100 2.80 -17.71 14.58
CA GLU A 100 1.90 -17.75 13.42
C GLU A 100 0.52 -17.15 13.75
N HIS A 101 -0.04 -17.48 14.92
CA HIS A 101 -1.37 -17.06 15.32
C HIS A 101 -1.44 -15.54 15.55
N THR A 102 -0.53 -15.01 16.35
CA THR A 102 -0.48 -13.58 16.68
C THR A 102 -0.15 -12.73 15.47
N PHE A 103 0.75 -13.19 14.58
CA PHE A 103 1.03 -12.48 13.33
C PHE A 103 -0.21 -12.43 12.43
N ARG A 104 -0.88 -13.57 12.23
CA ARG A 104 -2.13 -13.63 11.44
C ARG A 104 -3.22 -12.75 12.02
N LEU A 105 -3.38 -12.75 13.34
CA LEU A 105 -4.34 -11.88 14.03
C LEU A 105 -4.02 -10.40 13.80
N ALA A 106 -2.75 -9.99 13.92
CA ALA A 106 -2.34 -8.62 13.66
C ALA A 106 -2.63 -8.18 12.23
N VAL A 107 -2.31 -9.02 11.24
CA VAL A 107 -2.62 -8.79 9.83
C VAL A 107 -4.12 -8.61 9.64
N ARG A 108 -4.94 -9.53 10.17
CA ARG A 108 -6.40 -9.47 10.04
C ARG A 108 -6.98 -8.18 10.63
N ILE A 109 -6.52 -7.78 11.82
CA ILE A 109 -6.97 -6.53 12.46
C ILE A 109 -6.70 -5.35 11.54
N GLY A 110 -5.46 -5.19 11.07
CA GLY A 110 -5.08 -4.07 10.22
C GLY A 110 -5.85 -4.04 8.89
N LEU A 111 -6.04 -5.19 8.24
CA LEU A 111 -6.79 -5.27 6.98
C LEU A 111 -8.29 -4.95 7.17
N VAL A 112 -8.92 -5.45 8.24
CA VAL A 112 -10.33 -5.16 8.54
C VAL A 112 -10.53 -3.68 8.83
N GLU A 113 -9.66 -3.07 9.64
CA GLU A 113 -9.71 -1.63 9.92
C GLU A 113 -9.56 -0.80 8.64
N LEU A 114 -8.62 -1.16 7.75
CA LEU A 114 -8.43 -0.52 6.46
C LEU A 114 -9.68 -0.63 5.57
N LEU A 115 -10.28 -1.82 5.44
CA LEU A 115 -11.51 -2.02 4.66
C LEU A 115 -12.67 -1.19 5.20
N ARG A 116 -12.81 -1.12 6.53
CA ARG A 116 -13.85 -0.31 7.18
C ARG A 116 -13.65 1.18 6.99
N SER A 117 -12.43 1.64 6.71
CA SER A 117 -12.12 3.03 6.34
C SER A 117 -12.37 3.36 4.86
N GLY A 118 -12.73 2.38 4.03
CA GLY A 118 -12.87 2.53 2.58
C GLY A 118 -11.59 2.27 1.78
N CYS A 119 -10.54 1.73 2.40
CA CYS A 119 -9.34 1.30 1.70
C CYS A 119 -9.52 -0.10 1.10
N ALA A 120 -9.22 -0.26 -0.20
CA ALA A 120 -9.30 -1.55 -0.87
C ALA A 120 -7.94 -2.06 -1.39
N SER A 121 -6.87 -1.28 -1.21
CA SER A 121 -5.52 -1.62 -1.65
C SER A 121 -4.50 -1.16 -0.62
N VAL A 122 -3.66 -2.08 -0.14
CA VAL A 122 -2.60 -1.77 0.85
C VAL A 122 -1.26 -2.31 0.38
N ALA A 123 -0.23 -1.50 0.54
CA ALA A 123 1.16 -1.91 0.45
C ALA A 123 1.72 -2.14 1.86
N ASP A 124 1.88 -3.42 2.23
CA ASP A 124 2.41 -3.80 3.53
C ASP A 124 3.93 -3.97 3.45
N HIS A 125 4.65 -3.07 4.11
CA HIS A 125 6.09 -3.16 4.30
C HIS A 125 6.39 -4.13 5.45
N ASN A 126 6.16 -5.40 5.19
CA ASN A 126 6.47 -6.46 6.14
C ASN A 126 7.99 -6.64 6.23
N TYR A 127 8.56 -6.46 7.43
CA TYR A 127 9.97 -6.70 7.69
C TYR A 127 10.22 -7.76 8.77
N LEU A 128 9.16 -8.48 9.17
CA LEU A 128 9.23 -9.54 10.16
C LEU A 128 9.71 -10.84 9.49
N TYR A 129 11.02 -10.95 9.29
CA TYR A 129 11.70 -12.11 8.72
C TYR A 129 12.99 -12.41 9.46
N TRP A 130 13.24 -13.64 9.85
CA TRP A 130 14.50 -14.04 10.45
C TRP A 130 14.86 -15.47 10.01
N PRO A 131 16.14 -15.87 10.16
CA PRO A 131 16.57 -17.23 9.80
C PRO A 131 15.75 -18.30 10.53
N ASP A 132 15.33 -19.33 9.79
CA ASP A 132 14.58 -20.48 10.32
C ASP A 132 13.23 -20.12 10.97
N MET A 133 12.57 -19.06 10.48
CA MET A 133 11.24 -18.66 10.95
C MET A 133 10.22 -19.81 10.79
N PRO A 134 9.48 -20.19 11.85
CA PRO A 134 8.63 -21.39 11.83
C PRO A 134 7.30 -21.22 11.08
N PHE A 135 7.04 -20.04 10.50
CA PHE A 135 5.83 -19.73 9.73
C PHE A 135 6.17 -18.77 8.58
N ASP A 136 5.35 -18.76 7.52
CA ASP A 136 5.55 -17.90 6.35
C ASP A 136 4.70 -16.63 6.47
N THR A 137 5.30 -15.52 6.89
CA THR A 137 4.60 -14.23 7.04
C THR A 137 4.03 -13.70 5.73
N SER A 138 4.68 -13.99 4.60
CA SER A 138 4.20 -13.57 3.28
C SER A 138 2.94 -14.32 2.88
N GLU A 139 2.90 -15.64 3.12
CA GLU A 139 1.71 -16.46 2.91
C GLU A 139 0.53 -15.92 3.72
N ILE A 140 0.75 -15.60 4.99
CA ILE A 140 -0.29 -15.10 5.89
C ILE A 140 -0.87 -13.77 5.36
N VAL A 141 -0.01 -12.83 4.96
CA VAL A 141 -0.46 -11.54 4.41
C VAL A 141 -1.30 -11.72 3.15
N PHE A 142 -0.89 -12.62 2.24
CA PHE A 142 -1.67 -12.89 1.03
C PHE A 142 -2.96 -13.65 1.31
N SER A 143 -2.97 -14.65 2.21
CA SER A 143 -4.15 -15.45 2.53
C SER A 143 -5.21 -14.63 3.25
N GLU A 144 -4.83 -13.76 4.19
CA GLU A 144 -5.77 -12.84 4.83
C GLU A 144 -6.30 -11.78 3.85
N GLY A 145 -5.45 -11.27 2.96
CA GLY A 145 -5.87 -10.37 1.88
C GLY A 145 -6.88 -11.01 0.94
N GLU A 146 -6.65 -12.27 0.54
CA GLU A 146 -7.56 -13.05 -0.30
C GLU A 146 -8.89 -13.33 0.40
N ALA A 147 -8.87 -13.77 1.66
CA ALA A 147 -10.07 -14.04 2.44
C ALA A 147 -10.99 -12.81 2.57
N LEU A 148 -10.40 -11.61 2.59
CA LEU A 148 -11.12 -10.34 2.68
C LEU A 148 -11.40 -9.69 1.31
N GLY A 149 -10.89 -10.26 0.21
CA GLY A 149 -11.02 -9.69 -1.14
C GLY A 149 -10.24 -8.38 -1.34
N MET A 150 -9.20 -8.13 -0.55
CA MET A 150 -8.40 -6.90 -0.59
C MET A 150 -7.20 -7.04 -1.52
N ARG A 151 -6.83 -5.96 -2.22
CA ARG A 151 -5.62 -5.94 -3.05
C ARG A 151 -4.39 -5.71 -2.18
N ILE A 152 -3.43 -6.64 -2.26
CA ILE A 152 -2.21 -6.63 -1.47
C ILE A 152 -1.01 -6.38 -2.36
N VAL A 153 -0.20 -5.39 -1.96
CA VAL A 153 1.19 -5.23 -2.42
C VAL A 153 2.09 -5.63 -1.26
N LEU A 154 2.71 -6.79 -1.33
CA LEU A 154 3.71 -7.21 -0.35
C LEU A 154 5.04 -6.51 -0.67
N CYS A 155 5.42 -5.58 0.18
CA CYS A 155 6.73 -4.95 0.17
C CYS A 155 7.66 -5.80 1.05
N ARG A 156 8.39 -6.75 0.43
CA ARG A 156 9.29 -7.70 1.11
C ARG A 156 10.44 -6.92 1.75
N GLY A 157 10.31 -6.64 3.04
CA GLY A 157 11.30 -5.97 3.88
C GLY A 157 12.37 -6.91 4.42
N GLY A 158 13.22 -6.37 5.27
CA GLY A 158 14.34 -7.09 5.86
C GLY A 158 15.62 -6.26 5.87
N ALA A 159 16.60 -6.78 6.59
CA ALA A 159 17.94 -6.23 6.71
C ALA A 159 18.95 -7.38 6.52
N THR A 160 20.06 -7.09 5.86
CA THR A 160 21.13 -8.05 5.52
C THR A 160 22.43 -7.73 6.25
N GLN A 161 22.49 -6.60 6.94
CA GLN A 161 23.62 -6.22 7.78
C GLN A 161 23.21 -6.26 9.24
N GLY A 162 24.05 -6.90 10.04
CA GLY A 162 23.98 -6.84 11.48
C GLY A 162 25.03 -5.90 12.05
N ARG A 163 24.72 -5.22 13.16
CA ARG A 163 25.73 -4.58 13.99
C ARG A 163 26.56 -5.67 14.66
N ALA A 164 27.86 -5.41 14.93
CA ALA A 164 28.76 -6.40 15.56
C ALA A 164 28.28 -6.89 16.96
N VAL A 165 27.31 -6.19 17.56
CA VAL A 165 26.69 -6.49 18.87
C VAL A 165 25.65 -7.63 18.79
N GLU A 166 25.37 -8.18 17.61
CA GLU A 166 24.21 -9.06 17.38
C GLU A 166 24.45 -10.56 17.57
N LYS A 167 25.68 -11.00 17.92
CA LYS A 167 25.96 -12.43 18.20
C LYS A 167 25.14 -12.96 19.39
N ASP A 168 24.86 -12.11 20.37
CA ASP A 168 24.14 -12.46 21.60
C ASP A 168 22.65 -12.12 21.55
N LEU A 169 22.14 -11.65 20.41
CA LEU A 169 20.71 -11.39 20.26
C LEU A 169 19.92 -12.68 19.97
N PRO A 170 18.68 -12.79 20.50
CA PRO A 170 17.70 -13.80 20.09
C PRO A 170 17.63 -13.96 18.56
N VAL A 171 17.43 -15.20 18.07
CA VAL A 171 17.40 -15.51 16.62
C VAL A 171 16.45 -14.60 15.85
N ALA A 172 15.29 -14.28 16.44
CA ALA A 172 14.29 -13.40 15.83
C ALA A 172 14.81 -11.97 15.54
N LEU A 173 15.92 -11.56 16.15
CA LEU A 173 16.56 -10.25 15.97
C LEU A 173 17.78 -10.30 15.03
N ARG A 174 18.15 -11.48 14.52
CA ARG A 174 19.28 -11.61 13.60
C ARG A 174 18.86 -11.25 12.18
N PRO A 175 19.72 -10.56 11.41
CA PRO A 175 19.47 -10.30 10.00
C PRO A 175 19.55 -11.59 9.19
N GLU A 176 18.85 -11.61 8.06
CA GLU A 176 19.01 -12.67 7.05
C GLU A 176 20.32 -12.46 6.28
N THR A 177 20.84 -13.52 5.65
CA THR A 177 21.91 -13.36 4.67
C THR A 177 21.38 -12.68 3.41
N PHE A 178 22.25 -12.01 2.66
CA PHE A 178 21.87 -11.42 1.36
C PHE A 178 21.29 -12.49 0.41
N ASP A 179 21.95 -13.64 0.30
CA ASP A 179 21.50 -14.73 -0.57
C ASP A 179 20.14 -15.30 -0.12
N GLY A 180 19.91 -15.42 1.19
CA GLY A 180 18.62 -15.85 1.74
C GLY A 180 17.49 -14.86 1.42
N TYR A 181 17.75 -13.56 1.62
CA TYR A 181 16.82 -12.49 1.25
C TYR A 181 16.46 -12.55 -0.25
N MET A 182 17.47 -12.67 -1.13
CA MET A 182 17.26 -12.67 -2.58
C MET A 182 16.51 -13.91 -3.05
N ALA A 183 16.88 -15.09 -2.54
CA ALA A 183 16.20 -16.35 -2.84
C ALA A 183 14.71 -16.30 -2.44
N ASP A 184 14.40 -15.67 -1.30
CA ASP A 184 13.02 -15.52 -0.86
C ASP A 184 12.24 -14.52 -1.71
N VAL A 185 12.85 -13.40 -2.13
CA VAL A 185 12.22 -12.49 -3.10
C VAL A 185 11.88 -13.21 -4.41
N GLU A 186 12.80 -14.02 -4.95
CA GLU A 186 12.54 -14.81 -6.16
C GLU A 186 11.40 -15.82 -5.97
N ARG A 187 11.39 -16.53 -4.83
CA ARG A 187 10.31 -17.45 -4.43
C ARG A 187 8.95 -16.72 -4.39
N LEU A 188 8.90 -15.55 -3.77
CA LEU A 188 7.67 -14.76 -3.62
C LEU A 188 7.18 -14.18 -4.94
N VAL A 189 8.09 -13.67 -5.77
CA VAL A 189 7.74 -13.19 -7.11
C VAL A 189 7.16 -14.34 -7.95
N SER A 190 7.81 -15.49 -7.96
CA SER A 190 7.34 -16.67 -8.70
C SER A 190 5.97 -17.15 -8.22
N ARG A 191 5.72 -17.12 -6.90
CA ARG A 191 4.49 -17.67 -6.31
C ARG A 191 3.30 -16.70 -6.32
N TYR A 192 3.53 -15.40 -6.12
CA TYR A 192 2.46 -14.45 -5.80
C TYR A 192 2.38 -13.22 -6.72
N HIS A 193 3.45 -12.85 -7.43
CA HIS A 193 3.41 -11.65 -8.26
C HIS A 193 2.57 -11.88 -9.52
N ASP A 194 1.48 -11.13 -9.68
CA ASP A 194 0.72 -11.11 -10.92
C ASP A 194 0.77 -9.70 -11.55
N PRO A 195 1.39 -9.55 -12.74
CA PRO A 195 1.65 -8.25 -13.34
C PRO A 195 0.43 -7.61 -14.00
N ARG A 196 -0.73 -8.28 -14.05
CA ARG A 196 -1.94 -7.75 -14.68
C ARG A 196 -2.46 -6.52 -13.91
N PRO A 197 -3.07 -5.53 -14.60
CA PRO A 197 -3.57 -4.32 -13.95
C PRO A 197 -4.60 -4.59 -12.84
N GLU A 198 -5.40 -5.63 -13.00
CA GLU A 198 -6.48 -5.99 -12.07
C GLU A 198 -6.02 -6.93 -10.94
N SER A 199 -4.74 -7.31 -10.89
CA SER A 199 -4.21 -8.29 -9.94
C SER A 199 -4.39 -7.90 -8.47
N LEU A 200 -4.98 -8.79 -7.67
CA LEU A 200 -5.08 -8.62 -6.22
C LEU A 200 -3.76 -8.83 -5.48
N ARG A 201 -2.68 -9.23 -6.17
CA ARG A 201 -1.40 -9.61 -5.54
C ARG A 201 -0.22 -9.03 -6.31
N ARG A 202 0.65 -8.32 -5.60
CA ARG A 202 1.93 -7.83 -6.10
C ARG A 202 3.02 -8.07 -5.06
N VAL A 203 4.23 -8.29 -5.55
CA VAL A 203 5.44 -8.36 -4.73
C VAL A 203 6.38 -7.26 -5.18
N VAL A 204 6.96 -6.55 -4.20
CA VAL A 204 7.96 -5.49 -4.37
C VAL A 204 9.13 -5.78 -3.42
N MET A 205 10.36 -5.67 -3.91
CA MET A 205 11.56 -5.70 -3.06
C MET A 205 11.67 -4.38 -2.30
N ALA A 206 11.69 -4.41 -0.97
CA ALA A 206 11.60 -3.21 -0.14
C ALA A 206 12.52 -3.26 1.09
N PRO A 207 13.86 -3.23 0.96
CA PRO A 207 14.77 -3.30 2.11
C PRO A 207 14.45 -2.23 3.16
N THR A 208 14.37 -2.61 4.45
CA THR A 208 13.68 -1.80 5.48
C THR A 208 14.28 -0.42 5.68
N THR A 209 15.60 -0.34 5.73
CA THR A 209 16.34 0.93 5.78
C THR A 209 17.64 0.73 5.03
N VAL A 210 17.88 1.55 4.01
CA VAL A 210 19.02 1.41 3.08
C VAL A 210 20.35 1.28 3.84
N LEU A 211 20.52 2.04 4.92
CA LEU A 211 21.71 2.04 5.79
C LEU A 211 22.06 0.67 6.39
N HIS A 212 21.08 -0.22 6.53
CA HIS A 212 21.23 -1.52 7.20
C HIS A 212 20.88 -2.70 6.29
N SER A 213 20.57 -2.43 5.01
CA SER A 213 20.01 -3.43 4.11
C SER A 213 20.73 -3.51 2.75
N ALA A 214 21.71 -2.65 2.51
CA ALA A 214 22.53 -2.64 1.29
C ALA A 214 24.01 -2.35 1.60
N PRO A 215 24.97 -3.07 0.99
CA PRO A 215 26.39 -2.72 1.06
C PRO A 215 26.63 -1.28 0.56
N GLY A 216 27.35 -0.46 1.33
CA GLY A 216 27.75 0.89 0.93
C GLY A 216 26.77 2.03 1.23
N GLY A 217 25.75 1.82 2.09
CA GLY A 217 25.00 2.93 2.67
C GLY A 217 25.94 3.89 3.42
N PRO A 218 25.71 5.21 3.43
CA PRO A 218 26.59 6.14 4.14
C PRO A 218 26.67 5.70 5.60
N ALA A 219 27.88 5.42 6.08
CA ALA A 219 28.09 5.05 7.47
C ALA A 219 27.39 6.10 8.34
N ALA A 220 26.62 5.65 9.34
CA ALA A 220 26.13 6.55 10.37
C ALA A 220 27.38 7.15 11.01
N GLY A 221 27.67 8.41 10.68
CA GLY A 221 28.75 9.15 11.32
C GLY A 221 28.51 9.12 12.82
N ASP A 222 29.56 8.79 13.55
CA ASP A 222 29.58 8.90 15.01
C ASP A 222 29.05 10.29 15.40
N GLY A 223 28.17 10.32 16.39
CA GLY A 223 27.35 11.48 16.71
C GLY A 223 28.14 12.78 16.81
N GLU A 224 27.88 13.70 15.88
CA GLU A 224 28.06 15.12 16.16
C GLU A 224 26.79 15.64 16.82
N ALA A 225 26.95 16.15 18.04
CA ALA A 225 25.93 16.92 18.71
C ALA A 225 25.46 18.06 17.79
N GLY A 226 24.19 18.04 17.42
CA GLY A 226 23.58 19.15 16.69
C GLY A 226 23.72 20.45 17.49
N PRO A 227 23.88 21.61 16.81
CA PRO A 227 24.04 22.88 17.49
C PRO A 227 22.79 23.20 18.35
N PRO A 228 22.93 23.98 19.43
CA PRO A 228 21.83 24.22 20.36
C PRO A 228 20.66 24.89 19.64
N ALA A 229 19.44 24.55 20.08
CA ALA A 229 18.19 25.02 19.51
C ALA A 229 18.13 26.56 19.46
N GLY A 230 18.19 27.11 18.25
CA GLY A 230 17.84 28.50 17.95
C GLY A 230 16.37 28.63 17.58
N ASP A 231 15.80 29.78 17.94
CA ASP A 231 14.40 30.22 17.86
C ASP A 231 13.61 29.81 16.58
N PRO A 232 12.33 29.40 16.66
CA PRO A 232 11.60 28.81 15.55
C PRO A 232 10.88 29.89 14.75
N VAL A 233 11.60 30.71 13.98
CA VAL A 233 10.96 31.57 12.97
C VAL A 233 11.80 31.62 11.68
N ALA A 234 11.17 31.12 10.62
CA ALA A 234 11.48 31.31 9.20
C ALA A 234 12.75 30.64 8.63
N GLN A 235 12.59 29.48 8.00
CA GLN A 235 13.22 29.22 6.70
C GLN A 235 12.30 28.40 5.76
N PRO A 236 12.36 28.63 4.43
CA PRO A 236 11.33 28.20 3.48
C PRO A 236 11.59 26.78 2.95
N PHE A 237 10.49 26.10 2.62
CA PHE A 237 10.46 24.84 1.86
C PHE A 237 11.26 24.95 0.54
N ILE A 238 12.39 24.25 0.43
CA ILE A 238 13.08 24.06 -0.85
C ILE A 238 12.46 22.85 -1.56
N GLY A 239 11.71 23.15 -2.60
CA GLY A 239 10.95 22.19 -3.39
C GLY A 239 11.76 21.35 -4.38
N ASN A 240 11.14 20.22 -4.72
CA ASN A 240 11.23 19.42 -5.94
C ASN A 240 12.22 19.88 -7.02
N ARG A 241 13.28 19.07 -7.23
CA ARG A 241 13.99 19.07 -8.51
C ARG A 241 13.13 18.41 -9.59
N ARG A 242 12.89 19.19 -10.62
CA ARG A 242 12.21 18.90 -11.89
C ARG A 242 12.66 17.56 -12.50
N LEU A 243 11.71 16.64 -12.68
CA LEU A 243 11.79 15.66 -13.76
C LEU A 243 11.37 16.36 -15.07
N SER A 244 12.20 16.17 -16.09
CA SER A 244 12.18 16.90 -17.35
C SER A 244 10.95 16.59 -18.22
N ARG A 245 10.47 17.61 -18.94
CA ARG A 245 9.26 17.65 -19.79
C ARG A 245 9.31 16.77 -21.05
N ARG A 246 10.03 15.66 -21.09
CA ARG A 246 10.24 14.87 -22.34
C ARG A 246 9.47 13.55 -22.48
N ARG A 247 8.51 13.22 -21.59
CA ARG A 247 7.63 12.04 -21.78
C ARG A 247 6.12 12.32 -21.83
N ALA A 248 5.70 13.58 -21.79
CA ALA A 248 4.28 13.95 -21.86
C ALA A 248 3.73 14.16 -23.30
N ALA A 249 4.52 13.85 -24.33
CA ALA A 249 4.16 14.07 -25.73
C ALA A 249 3.74 12.80 -26.50
N GLU A 250 3.93 11.59 -25.95
CA GLU A 250 3.64 10.33 -26.66
C GLU A 250 2.29 9.69 -26.30
N ILE A 251 1.45 10.36 -25.49
CA ILE A 251 0.09 9.90 -25.15
C ILE A 251 -0.94 10.96 -25.55
N ARG A 252 -0.83 11.49 -26.77
CA ARG A 252 -1.85 12.39 -27.39
C ARG A 252 -2.27 11.98 -28.80
N HIS A 253 -2.00 10.75 -29.20
CA HIS A 253 -2.46 10.19 -30.47
C HIS A 253 -3.29 8.92 -30.24
N ASP A 254 -4.40 9.01 -29.50
CA ASP A 254 -5.52 8.07 -29.72
C ASP A 254 -6.90 8.50 -29.15
N ALA A 255 -7.11 9.81 -28.94
CA ALA A 255 -8.39 10.34 -28.42
C ALA A 255 -9.11 11.26 -29.43
N GLY A 256 -8.87 11.06 -30.73
CA GLY A 256 -9.34 11.95 -31.81
C GLY A 256 -10.42 11.39 -32.74
N ALA A 257 -10.85 10.13 -32.60
CA ALA A 257 -11.58 9.44 -33.67
C ALA A 257 -13.05 9.07 -33.41
N VAL A 258 -13.70 9.54 -32.33
CA VAL A 258 -15.11 9.13 -32.02
C VAL A 258 -16.11 10.30 -32.01
N LEU A 259 -15.74 11.52 -32.42
CA LEU A 259 -16.67 12.68 -32.43
C LEU A 259 -16.86 13.38 -33.78
N ARG A 260 -16.72 12.68 -34.91
CA ARG A 260 -17.15 13.21 -36.22
C ARG A 260 -17.90 12.14 -37.01
N GLY A 261 -19.22 12.12 -36.85
CA GLY A 261 -20.05 11.20 -37.62
C GLY A 261 -21.54 11.27 -37.32
N ALA A 262 -22.13 12.46 -37.17
CA ALA A 262 -23.59 12.62 -37.23
C ALA A 262 -23.98 14.09 -37.48
N ARG A 263 -23.87 14.54 -38.73
CA ARG A 263 -24.73 15.61 -39.28
C ARG A 263 -24.72 15.51 -40.81
N LEU A 264 -25.93 15.52 -41.36
CA LEU A 264 -26.34 15.69 -42.76
C LEU A 264 -26.49 14.42 -43.62
N ALA A 265 -27.73 13.90 -43.67
CA ALA A 265 -28.47 13.69 -44.92
C ALA A 265 -29.97 13.67 -44.59
N GLY A 266 -30.72 14.65 -45.13
CA GLY A 266 -32.16 14.79 -44.92
C GLY A 266 -33.01 14.04 -45.94
N LYS A 267 -34.28 13.85 -45.59
CA LYS A 267 -35.47 14.11 -46.37
C LYS A 267 -36.57 14.55 -45.41
#